data_AF-A0A960IHN1-F1
#
_entry.id   AF-A0A960IHN1-F1
#
_cell.length_a   1.000
_cell.length_b   1.000
_cell.length_c   1.000
_cell.angle_alpha   90.00
_cell.angle_beta   90.00
_cell.angle_gamma   90.00
#
_symmetry.space_group_name_H-M   'P 1'
#
loop_
_entity.id
_entity.type
_entity.pdbx_description
1 polymer ?
#
loop_
_entity_poly.entity_id
_entity_poly.type
_entity_poly.pdbx_seq_one_letter_code
_entity_poly.pdbx_strand_id
1 'polypeptide(L)'
;MPFERFMSDLTEDAIDALDLALELVLRVRGIDLVRTEWLKPLGGGLHEFRVRHDAGEVSRMFGGSLEHAQKRHRVLLRVFVHFHGDRVVLLLGGYDKGRDPKPRRQEQEIRKARRLLQQFRDQQRRR
;
A
#
# COMPACT_ATOMS: atom_id res chain seq x y z
N MET A 1 -13.15 -7.23 3.74
CA MET A 1 -12.76 -5.84 3.41
C MET A 1 -12.07 -5.78 2.03
N PRO A 2 -12.14 -4.67 1.26
CA PRO A 2 -11.53 -4.58 -0.08
C PRO A 2 -10.01 -4.82 -0.10
N PHE A 3 -9.31 -4.47 0.97
CA PHE A 3 -7.88 -4.75 1.13
C PHE A 3 -7.57 -6.25 1.33
N GLU A 4 -8.33 -6.95 2.17
CA GLU A 4 -8.17 -8.41 2.38
C GLU A 4 -8.34 -9.20 1.08
N ARG A 5 -9.33 -8.81 0.25
CA ARG A 5 -9.53 -9.43 -1.07
C ARG A 5 -8.36 -9.16 -2.00
N PHE A 6 -7.80 -7.96 -1.95
CA PHE A 6 -6.58 -7.65 -2.71
C PHE A 6 -5.41 -8.53 -2.25
N MET A 7 -5.21 -8.71 -0.95
CA MET A 7 -4.17 -9.60 -0.39
C MET A 7 -4.34 -11.05 -0.85
N SER A 8 -5.56 -11.59 -0.87
CA SER A 8 -5.81 -12.98 -1.28
C SER A 8 -5.53 -13.26 -2.76
N ASP A 9 -5.45 -12.22 -3.60
CA ASP A 9 -5.18 -12.35 -5.04
C ASP A 9 -3.68 -12.27 -5.37
N LEU A 10 -2.81 -12.03 -4.37
CA LEU A 10 -1.36 -11.91 -4.52
C LEU A 10 -0.64 -13.26 -4.45
N THR A 11 0.52 -13.33 -5.09
CA THR A 11 1.47 -14.43 -4.91
C THR A 11 2.16 -14.33 -3.55
N GLU A 12 2.67 -15.44 -3.02
CA GLU A 12 3.41 -15.47 -1.74
C GLU A 12 4.53 -14.42 -1.70
N ASP A 13 5.37 -14.35 -2.75
CA ASP A 13 6.46 -13.35 -2.83
C ASP A 13 5.96 -11.89 -2.75
N ALA A 14 4.77 -11.61 -3.28
CA ALA A 14 4.19 -10.28 -3.30
C ALA A 14 3.53 -9.96 -1.94
N ILE A 15 3.00 -10.97 -1.25
CA ILE A 15 2.52 -10.86 0.13
C ILE A 15 3.70 -10.52 1.04
N ASP A 16 4.79 -11.29 0.97
CA ASP A 16 5.99 -11.05 1.80
C ASP A 16 6.57 -9.64 1.60
N ALA A 17 6.65 -9.20 0.34
CA ALA A 17 7.11 -7.86 0.01
C ALA A 17 6.18 -6.77 0.56
N LEU A 18 4.87 -6.99 0.49
CA LEU A 18 3.90 -6.05 1.00
C LEU A 18 3.91 -6.00 2.54
N ASP A 19 3.95 -7.15 3.21
CA ASP A 19 3.96 -7.23 4.67
C ASP A 19 5.18 -6.52 5.26
N LEU A 20 6.37 -6.75 4.72
CA LEU A 20 7.57 -6.01 5.13
C LEU A 20 7.49 -4.52 4.81
N ALA A 21 6.94 -4.15 3.65
CA ALA A 21 6.77 -2.75 3.30
C ALA A 21 5.77 -2.05 4.25
N LEU A 22 4.71 -2.75 4.69
CA LEU A 22 3.79 -2.23 5.68
C LEU A 22 4.47 -2.06 7.04
N GLU A 23 5.19 -3.06 7.52
CA GLU A 23 5.80 -3.06 8.85
C GLU A 23 7.04 -2.16 8.97
N LEU A 24 7.98 -2.24 8.02
CA LEU A 24 9.27 -1.54 8.12
C LEU A 24 9.24 -0.15 7.50
N VAL A 25 8.30 0.12 6.58
CA VAL A 25 8.26 1.39 5.82
C VAL A 25 7.04 2.22 6.21
N LEU A 26 5.84 1.72 5.90
CA LEU A 26 4.61 2.51 6.07
C LEU A 26 4.30 2.79 7.53
N ARG A 27 4.39 1.78 8.39
CA ARG A 27 4.12 1.90 9.84
C ARG A 27 5.13 2.80 10.54
N VAL A 28 6.41 2.71 10.17
CA VAL A 28 7.50 3.46 10.81
C VAL A 28 7.51 4.93 10.38
N ARG A 29 7.37 5.18 9.08
CA ARG A 29 7.56 6.54 8.50
C ARG A 29 6.24 7.28 8.26
N GLY A 30 5.12 6.57 8.20
CA GLY A 30 3.80 7.18 8.07
C GLY A 30 3.69 8.16 6.89
N ILE A 31 3.16 9.34 7.20
CA ILE A 31 2.93 10.42 6.23
C ILE A 31 4.22 11.07 5.70
N ASP A 32 5.35 10.94 6.41
CA ASP A 32 6.62 11.54 5.98
C ASP A 32 7.13 10.94 4.66
N LEU A 33 6.62 9.77 4.28
CA LEU A 33 6.86 9.14 2.99
C LEU A 33 6.39 9.96 1.79
N VAL A 34 5.48 10.95 1.95
CA VAL A 34 4.95 11.77 0.84
C VAL A 34 6.07 12.46 0.04
N ARG A 35 7.24 12.67 0.66
CA ARG A 35 8.42 13.27 0.04
C ARG A 35 9.35 12.25 -0.63
N THR A 36 8.88 11.02 -0.82
CA THR A 36 9.67 9.89 -1.33
C THR A 36 8.94 9.17 -2.46
N GLU A 37 9.64 8.27 -3.16
CA GLU A 37 9.04 7.43 -4.21
C GLU A 37 7.97 6.46 -3.67
N TRP A 38 7.95 6.20 -2.35
CA TRP A 38 7.07 5.23 -1.70
C TRP A 38 5.63 5.71 -1.55
N LEU A 39 5.36 7.02 -1.53
CA LEU A 39 4.02 7.52 -1.24
C LEU A 39 3.68 8.71 -2.13
N LYS A 40 2.64 8.55 -2.95
CA LYS A 40 2.13 9.61 -3.82
C LYS A 40 0.85 10.22 -3.25
N PRO A 41 0.73 11.55 -3.10
CA PRO A 41 -0.53 12.18 -2.76
C PRO A 41 -1.52 12.06 -3.94
N LEU A 42 -2.77 11.69 -3.65
CA LEU A 42 -3.88 11.61 -4.61
C LEU A 42 -4.98 12.67 -4.36
N GLY A 43 -4.76 13.55 -3.38
CA GLY A 43 -5.68 14.59 -2.95
C GLY A 43 -6.77 14.10 -1.98
N GLY A 44 -7.38 15.04 -1.25
CA GLY A 44 -8.47 14.73 -0.32
C GLY A 44 -8.08 13.82 0.84
N GLY A 45 -6.81 13.77 1.23
CA GLY A 45 -6.27 12.89 2.28
C GLY A 45 -5.99 11.45 1.83
N LEU A 46 -6.21 11.12 0.56
CA LEU A 46 -5.89 9.82 -0.02
C LEU A 46 -4.47 9.80 -0.56
N HIS A 47 -3.76 8.69 -0.32
CA HIS A 47 -2.41 8.46 -0.81
C HIS A 47 -2.27 7.09 -1.48
N GLU A 48 -1.32 6.99 -2.41
CA GLU A 48 -0.92 5.73 -3.05
C GLU A 48 0.45 5.32 -2.50
N PHE A 49 0.46 4.27 -1.69
CA PHE A 49 1.67 3.58 -1.25
C PHE A 49 2.17 2.64 -2.35
N ARG A 50 3.42 2.83 -2.76
CA ARG A 50 4.03 2.25 -3.96
C ARG A 50 5.10 1.26 -3.56
N VAL A 51 4.73 -0.02 -3.50
CA VAL A 51 5.70 -1.10 -3.28
C VAL A 51 6.25 -1.52 -4.64
N ARG A 52 7.55 -1.26 -4.85
CA ARG A 52 8.27 -1.57 -6.09
C ARG A 52 9.45 -2.53 -5.87
N HIS A 53 9.58 -3.01 -4.64
CA HIS A 53 10.71 -3.75 -4.13
C HIS A 53 10.23 -5.10 -3.65
N ASP A 54 11.04 -6.13 -3.88
CA ASP A 54 10.80 -7.44 -3.26
C ASP A 54 11.12 -7.43 -1.76
N ALA A 55 10.73 -8.50 -1.07
CA ALA A 55 10.93 -8.63 0.37
C ALA A 55 12.40 -8.45 0.80
N GLY A 56 13.33 -9.00 0.01
CA GLY A 56 14.78 -8.89 0.29
C GLY A 56 15.33 -7.48 0.09
N GLU A 57 14.83 -6.74 -0.91
CA GLU A 57 15.14 -5.34 -1.11
C GLU A 57 14.61 -4.46 0.03
N VAL A 58 13.36 -4.65 0.45
CA VAL A 58 12.78 -3.93 1.59
C VAL A 58 13.59 -4.20 2.86
N SER A 59 13.89 -5.48 3.14
CA SER A 59 14.69 -5.90 4.29
C SER A 59 16.06 -5.21 4.31
N ARG A 60 16.79 -5.20 3.19
CA ARG A 60 18.11 -4.54 3.09
C ARG A 60 18.05 -3.03 3.24
N MET A 61 16.99 -2.38 2.74
CA MET A 61 16.87 -0.92 2.80
C MET A 61 16.45 -0.40 4.19
N PHE A 62 15.67 -1.19 4.94
CA PHE A 62 15.03 -0.73 6.18
C PHE A 62 15.36 -1.59 7.41
N GLY A 63 16.34 -2.49 7.31
CA GLY A 63 16.88 -3.24 8.46
C GLY A 63 16.05 -4.45 8.89
N GLY A 64 15.45 -5.18 7.95
CA GLY A 64 14.78 -6.46 8.22
C GLY A 64 15.77 -7.61 8.43
N SER A 65 15.31 -8.73 9.01
CA SER A 65 16.14 -9.92 9.29
C SER A 65 16.11 -11.01 8.21
N LEU A 66 15.52 -10.74 7.04
CA LEU A 66 15.50 -11.72 5.95
C LEU A 66 16.88 -11.79 5.30
N GLU A 67 17.67 -12.80 5.68
CA GLU A 67 19.00 -13.05 5.13
C GLU A 67 18.98 -13.78 3.77
N HIS A 68 17.83 -14.30 3.32
CA HIS A 68 17.78 -15.19 2.15
C HIS A 68 16.61 -14.90 1.20
N ALA A 69 16.64 -13.77 0.49
CA ALA A 69 15.82 -13.61 -0.72
C ALA A 69 16.60 -14.19 -1.92
N GLN A 70 16.48 -15.50 -2.15
CA GLN A 70 17.27 -16.20 -3.17
C GLN A 70 16.83 -15.89 -4.62
N LYS A 71 15.63 -15.33 -4.82
CA LYS A 71 15.16 -14.85 -6.13
C LYS A 71 14.60 -13.44 -6.01
N ARG A 72 14.97 -12.59 -6.97
CA ARG A 72 14.35 -11.27 -7.14
C ARG A 72 13.06 -11.44 -7.92
N HIS A 73 11.95 -11.09 -7.30
CA HIS A 73 10.64 -11.10 -7.93
C HIS A 73 10.24 -9.66 -8.26
N ARG A 74 9.72 -9.42 -9.46
CA ARG A 74 9.27 -8.09 -9.83
C ARG A 74 7.97 -7.77 -9.09
N VAL A 75 8.07 -6.95 -8.04
CA VAL A 75 6.91 -6.47 -7.28
C VAL A 75 6.50 -5.08 -7.76
N LEU A 76 5.21 -4.88 -8.04
CA LEU A 76 4.67 -3.58 -8.44
C LEU A 76 3.27 -3.35 -7.89
N LEU A 77 3.17 -3.27 -6.56
CA LEU A 77 1.89 -3.09 -5.87
C LEU A 77 1.58 -1.61 -5.67
N ARG A 78 0.29 -1.29 -5.67
CA ARG A 78 -0.23 0.02 -5.32
C ARG A 78 -1.31 -0.16 -4.26
N VAL A 79 -1.06 0.35 -3.07
CA VAL A 79 -2.00 0.29 -1.95
C VAL A 79 -2.50 1.69 -1.67
N PHE A 80 -3.83 1.84 -1.57
CA PHE A 80 -4.47 3.12 -1.31
C PHE A 80 -4.70 3.28 0.17
N VAL A 81 -4.14 4.35 0.75
CA VAL A 81 -4.11 4.54 2.19
C VAL A 81 -4.60 5.92 2.59
N HIS A 82 -5.13 6.02 3.80
CA HIS A 82 -5.47 7.29 4.46
C HIS A 82 -4.85 7.33 5.85
N PHE A 83 -4.14 8.42 6.14
CA PHE A 83 -3.61 8.71 7.47
C PHE A 83 -4.68 9.44 8.28
N HIS A 84 -5.11 8.82 9.37
CA HIS A 84 -6.13 9.35 10.27
C HIS A 84 -5.47 9.70 11.61
N GLY A 85 -5.29 11.01 11.82
CA GLY A 85 -4.47 11.52 12.92
C GLY A 85 -3.03 11.01 12.81
N ASP A 86 -2.36 10.87 13.96
CA ASP A 86 -0.92 10.56 14.01
C ASP A 86 -0.63 9.07 14.22
N ARG A 87 -1.67 8.22 14.38
CA ARG A 87 -1.51 6.84 14.86
C ARG A 87 -2.14 5.77 14.00
N VAL A 88 -3.06 6.14 13.10
CA VAL A 88 -3.86 5.16 12.35
C VAL A 88 -3.67 5.35 10.86
N VAL A 89 -3.28 4.27 10.19
CA VAL A 89 -3.26 4.19 8.72
C VAL A 89 -4.38 3.25 8.27
N LEU A 90 -5.34 3.79 7.52
CA LEU A 90 -6.41 3.00 6.93
C LEU A 90 -5.95 2.43 5.60
N LEU A 91 -5.99 1.12 5.44
CA LEU A 91 -5.76 0.43 4.19
C LEU A 91 -7.09 0.27 3.45
N LEU A 92 -7.31 1.06 2.40
CA LEU A 92 -8.60 1.14 1.71
C LEU A 92 -8.72 0.11 0.57
N GLY A 93 -7.60 -0.35 0.05
CA GLY A 93 -7.54 -1.34 -1.02
C GLY A 93 -6.20 -1.29 -1.73
N GLY A 94 -6.03 -2.13 -2.74
CA GLY A 94 -4.83 -2.13 -3.57
C GLY A 94 -5.02 -2.92 -4.84
N TYR A 95 -4.01 -2.90 -5.70
CA TYR A 95 -3.94 -3.79 -6.86
C TYR A 95 -2.49 -4.03 -7.27
N ASP A 96 -2.27 -5.16 -7.94
CA ASP A 96 -1.00 -5.49 -8.58
C ASP A 96 -0.94 -4.83 -9.98
N LYS A 97 -0.12 -3.77 -10.10
CA LYS A 97 0.11 -3.06 -11.36
C LYS A 97 1.02 -3.85 -12.30
N GLY A 98 1.84 -4.77 -11.78
CA GLY A 98 2.63 -5.69 -12.60
C GLY A 98 1.72 -6.63 -13.39
N ARG A 99 0.67 -7.14 -12.73
CA ARG A 99 -0.34 -8.02 -13.35
C ARG A 99 -1.36 -7.26 -14.22
N ASP A 100 -1.82 -6.08 -13.80
CA ASP A 100 -2.72 -5.23 -14.60
C ASP A 100 -2.17 -3.80 -14.76
N PRO A 101 -1.32 -3.57 -15.78
CA PRO A 101 -0.64 -2.28 -15.95
C PRO A 101 -1.55 -1.15 -16.47
N LYS A 102 -2.79 -1.45 -16.85
CA LYS A 102 -3.67 -0.52 -17.57
C LYS A 102 -3.99 0.72 -16.72
N PRO A 103 -3.81 1.95 -17.25
CA PRO A 103 -4.16 3.18 -16.52
C PRO A 103 -5.61 3.20 -16.04
N ARG A 104 -6.54 2.70 -16.86
CA ARG A 104 -7.95 2.57 -16.54
C ARG A 104 -8.20 1.72 -15.28
N ARG A 105 -7.39 0.69 -15.03
CA ARG A 105 -7.50 -0.13 -13.79
C ARG A 105 -7.14 0.72 -12.57
N GLN A 106 -6.01 1.43 -12.63
CA GLN A 106 -5.56 2.31 -11.55
C GLN A 106 -6.63 3.36 -11.20
N GLU A 107 -7.22 4.02 -12.20
CA GLU A 107 -8.27 5.00 -12.00
C GLU A 107 -9.55 4.40 -11.38
N GLN A 108 -9.90 3.17 -11.73
CA GLN A 108 -11.02 2.47 -11.09
C GLN A 108 -10.76 2.21 -9.62
N GLU A 109 -9.55 1.73 -9.26
CA GLU A 109 -9.20 1.46 -7.87
C GLU A 109 -9.07 2.75 -7.04
N ILE A 110 -8.53 3.85 -7.61
CA ILE A 110 -8.53 5.17 -6.96
C ILE A 110 -9.96 5.63 -6.68
N ARG A 111 -10.89 5.48 -7.65
CA ARG A 111 -12.30 5.84 -7.45
C ARG A 111 -12.95 5.00 -6.34
N LYS A 112 -12.67 3.70 -6.27
CA LYS A 112 -13.16 2.83 -5.18
C LYS A 112 -12.60 3.28 -3.83
N ALA A 113 -11.29 3.51 -3.73
CA ALA A 113 -10.64 3.98 -2.51
C ALA A 113 -11.21 5.32 -2.02
N ARG A 114 -11.47 6.27 -2.94
CA ARG A 114 -12.15 7.54 -2.59
C ARG A 114 -13.54 7.33 -2.00
N ARG A 115 -14.34 6.42 -2.55
CA ARG A 115 -15.68 6.10 -2.01
C ARG A 115 -15.59 5.50 -0.61
N LEU A 116 -14.66 4.58 -0.38
CA LEU A 116 -14.45 3.95 0.92
C LEU A 116 -13.98 4.98 1.97
N LEU A 117 -13.08 5.89 1.57
CA LEU A 117 -12.66 6.99 2.45
C LEU A 117 -13.82 7.91 2.82
N GLN A 118 -14.72 8.21 1.88
CA GLN A 118 -15.91 9.00 2.17
C GLN A 118 -16.84 8.28 3.14
N GLN A 119 -17.11 6.98 2.92
CA GLN A 119 -17.93 6.16 3.82
C GLN A 119 -17.35 6.13 5.25
N PHE A 120 -16.03 5.97 5.37
CA PHE A 120 -15.35 6.04 6.67
C PHE A 120 -15.59 7.40 7.34
N ARG A 121 -15.40 8.51 6.62
CA ARG A 121 -15.62 9.86 7.15
C ARG A 121 -17.06 10.10 7.59
N ASP A 122 -18.02 9.61 6.83
CA ASP A 122 -19.45 9.75 7.16
C ASP A 122 -19.80 8.95 8.42
N GLN A 123 -19.20 7.76 8.61
CA GLN A 123 -19.35 6.98 9.83
C GLN A 123 -18.74 7.67 11.05
N GLN A 124 -17.57 8.32 10.90
CA GLN A 124 -16.94 9.07 11.98
C GLN A 124 -17.78 10.27 12.43
N ARG A 125 -18.46 10.97 11.51
CA ARG A 125 -19.33 12.12 11.85
C ARG A 125 -20.61 11.74 12.59
N ARG A 126 -21.02 10.47 12.50
CA ARG A 126 -22.22 9.94 13.15
C ARG A 126 -21.95 9.38 14.55
N ARG A 127 -20.68 9.25 14.93
CA ARG A 127 -20.23 8.85 16.25
C ARG A 127 -19.93 10.09 17.09
#